data_AF-A0A0D3CVE9-F1
#
_entry.id   AF-A0A0D3CVE9-F1
#
_cell.length_a   1.000
_cell.length_b   1.000
_cell.length_c   1.000
_cell.angle_alpha   90.00
_cell.angle_beta   90.00
_cell.angle_gamma   90.00
#
_symmetry.space_group_name_H-M   'P 1'
#
loop_
_entity.id
_entity.type
_entity.pdbx_description
1 polymer ?
#
loop_
_entity_poly.entity_id
_entity_poly.type
_entity_poly.pdbx_seq_one_letter_code
_entity_poly.pdbx_strand_id
1 'polypeptide(L)'
;MAPKRGVKVVAKKKTEKVTNPLFERRPKQFGIGGALPPKKDLTRYIKWPKSIRLQRQKRILKQRLKVPPALNQFTKTLDKNLATQLFKVLMKYRPEDKAAKKDRLLKKAQAEAEGKPSESKKPIVVKYGLNHVTYLIEQNKAQLVVIAHDVDPIELVVWLPALCRKMEVPYCIVKGKSRLGTVVHQKTAACLCLTTVKNEDKLEFSKILEAIKANFNDKYEEYRKKWGGGIMGSKSQAKTKAKERCIFTPIEDYFLTLAFCLVFCSRPMEEDTNHGKTEEEEFNTGPLSVLMMSVKNNTQVLINCRNNRKLLGRVRAFDRHCNMVLENVREMWTEVPKTGKGKKKALPVNRDRFISKMFLRGDSVIIVLRNPKQSYLTECSSQDWIGIEISAYL
;
A
#
# COMPACT_ATOMS: atom_id res chain seq x y z
N MET A 1 28.10 -61.76 -1.15
CA MET A 1 27.44 -61.68 0.17
C MET A 1 26.28 -60.70 0.09
N ALA A 2 25.11 -61.13 0.54
CA ALA A 2 23.80 -60.54 0.32
C ALA A 2 23.61 -59.10 0.81
N PRO A 3 22.67 -58.32 0.21
CA PRO A 3 22.21 -57.07 0.79
C PRO A 3 21.54 -57.34 2.15
N LYS A 4 21.94 -56.57 3.16
CA LYS A 4 21.42 -56.66 4.52
C LYS A 4 19.89 -56.49 4.52
N ARG A 5 19.22 -57.50 5.08
CA ARG A 5 17.76 -57.60 5.26
C ARG A 5 17.18 -56.33 5.89
N GLY A 6 16.08 -55.86 5.30
CA GLY A 6 15.30 -54.73 5.79
C GLY A 6 14.83 -54.91 7.23
N VAL A 7 15.00 -53.86 8.03
CA VAL A 7 14.39 -53.73 9.35
C VAL A 7 12.89 -53.53 9.14
N LYS A 8 12.08 -54.54 9.48
CA LYS A 8 10.62 -54.39 9.59
C LYS A 8 10.33 -53.30 10.63
N VAL A 9 9.69 -52.22 10.19
CA VAL A 9 9.06 -51.25 11.10
C VAL A 9 7.99 -52.01 11.88
N VAL A 10 8.26 -52.27 13.15
CA VAL A 10 7.31 -52.90 14.06
C VAL A 10 6.10 -51.98 14.16
N ALA A 11 4.97 -52.44 13.62
CA ALA A 11 3.69 -51.77 13.78
C ALA A 11 3.41 -51.60 15.27
N LYS A 12 3.31 -50.35 15.73
CA LYS A 12 2.91 -50.02 17.11
C LYS A 12 1.56 -50.69 17.37
N LYS A 13 1.57 -51.75 18.19
CA LYS A 13 0.38 -52.45 18.67
C LYS A 13 -0.53 -51.39 19.32
N LYS A 14 -1.70 -51.13 18.75
CA LYS A 14 -2.72 -50.26 19.38
C LYS A 14 -3.10 -50.92 20.70
N THR A 15 -2.60 -50.38 21.81
CA THR A 15 -3.15 -50.68 23.13
C THR A 15 -4.60 -50.22 23.14
N GLU A 16 -5.53 -51.15 23.29
CA GLU A 16 -6.94 -50.84 23.50
C GLU A 16 -7.05 -49.95 24.73
N LYS A 17 -7.58 -48.74 24.55
CA LYS A 17 -7.84 -47.83 25.66
C LYS A 17 -8.99 -48.44 26.47
N VAL A 18 -8.72 -48.86 27.69
CA VAL A 18 -9.74 -49.31 28.65
C VAL A 18 -10.70 -48.15 28.88
N THR A 19 -11.88 -48.18 28.25
CA THR A 19 -12.90 -47.15 28.40
C THR A 19 -13.73 -47.45 29.64
N ASN A 20 -13.59 -46.63 30.68
CA ASN A 20 -14.44 -46.72 31.85
C ASN A 20 -15.88 -46.31 31.46
N PRO A 21 -16.89 -47.19 31.63
CA PRO A 21 -18.28 -46.93 31.24
C PRO A 21 -18.92 -45.75 32.00
N LEU A 22 -18.32 -45.29 33.10
CA LEU A 22 -18.79 -44.12 33.86
C LEU A 22 -18.46 -42.78 33.18
N PHE A 23 -17.53 -42.72 32.22
CA PHE A 23 -17.16 -41.49 31.52
C PHE A 23 -17.88 -41.34 30.18
N GLU A 24 -19.08 -40.77 30.23
CA GLU A 24 -19.88 -40.47 29.05
C GLU A 24 -19.38 -39.21 28.32
N ARG A 25 -19.34 -39.26 26.98
CA ARG A 25 -19.10 -38.07 26.15
C ARG A 25 -20.34 -37.17 26.20
N ARG A 26 -20.18 -35.96 26.76
CA ARG A 26 -21.26 -34.95 26.86
C ARG A 26 -20.98 -33.77 25.91
N PRO A 27 -21.27 -33.88 24.60
CA PRO A 27 -21.06 -32.80 23.66
C PRO A 27 -22.05 -31.65 23.95
N LYS A 28 -21.55 -30.42 23.94
CA LYS A 28 -22.39 -29.21 24.00
C LYS A 28 -22.47 -28.61 22.61
N GLN A 29 -23.69 -28.39 22.11
CA GLN A 29 -23.91 -27.69 20.86
C GLN A 29 -23.90 -26.18 21.11
N PHE A 30 -22.83 -25.52 20.71
CA PHE A 30 -22.69 -24.07 20.80
C PHE A 30 -23.29 -23.44 19.53
N GLY A 31 -24.35 -22.67 19.70
CA GLY A 31 -25.09 -22.03 18.62
C GLY A 31 -26.16 -21.12 19.20
N ILE A 32 -26.89 -20.41 18.34
CA ILE A 32 -28.02 -19.58 18.77
C ILE A 32 -29.11 -20.54 19.27
N GLY A 33 -29.61 -20.33 20.50
CA GLY A 33 -30.64 -21.18 21.13
C GLY A 33 -30.14 -22.55 21.66
N GLY A 34 -28.84 -22.83 21.58
CA GLY A 34 -28.24 -24.05 22.11
C GLY A 34 -27.71 -23.91 23.54
N ALA A 35 -26.64 -24.65 23.84
CA ALA A 35 -25.99 -24.59 25.15
C ALA A 35 -25.34 -23.21 25.40
N LEU A 36 -25.20 -22.83 26.68
CA LEU A 36 -24.54 -21.58 27.09
C LEU A 36 -23.18 -21.41 26.39
N PRO A 37 -22.92 -20.23 25.79
CA PRO A 37 -21.69 -20.01 25.04
C PRO A 37 -20.48 -20.09 25.96
N PRO A 38 -19.35 -20.65 25.49
CA PRO A 38 -18.14 -20.68 26.28
C PRO A 38 -17.59 -19.25 26.44
N LYS A 39 -16.76 -19.04 27.46
CA LYS A 39 -16.00 -17.79 27.60
C LYS A 39 -15.08 -17.63 26.38
N LYS A 40 -15.23 -16.52 25.65
CA LYS A 40 -14.43 -16.16 24.47
C LYS A 40 -13.60 -14.91 24.76
N ASP A 41 -12.59 -14.66 23.93
CA ASP A 41 -11.86 -13.39 23.99
C ASP A 41 -12.79 -12.23 23.60
N LEU A 42 -13.09 -11.36 24.58
CA LEU A 42 -13.94 -10.19 24.42
C LEU A 42 -13.13 -8.88 24.32
N THR A 43 -11.79 -8.92 24.22
CA THR A 43 -10.91 -7.72 24.23
C THR A 43 -11.33 -6.63 23.25
N ARG A 44 -11.89 -7.00 22.10
CA ARG A 44 -12.42 -6.08 21.10
C ARG A 44 -13.69 -5.34 21.55
N TYR A 45 -14.53 -5.99 22.35
CA TYR A 45 -15.85 -5.53 22.80
C TYR A 45 -15.84 -4.92 24.20
N ILE A 46 -14.72 -4.99 24.92
CA ILE A 46 -14.54 -4.33 26.21
C ILE A 46 -14.84 -2.83 26.10
N LYS A 47 -15.57 -2.30 27.07
CA LYS A 47 -15.74 -0.86 27.27
C LYS A 47 -14.44 -0.29 27.84
N TRP A 48 -13.53 0.12 26.95
CA TRP A 48 -12.23 0.67 27.35
C TRP A 48 -12.36 1.98 28.15
N PRO A 49 -11.50 2.19 29.17
CA PRO A 49 -11.35 3.47 29.87
C PRO A 49 -11.15 4.65 28.91
N LYS A 50 -11.59 5.85 29.33
CA LYS A 50 -11.61 7.06 28.48
C LYS A 50 -10.22 7.42 27.95
N SER A 51 -9.17 7.32 28.75
CA SER A 51 -7.78 7.61 28.36
C SER A 51 -7.29 6.73 27.20
N ILE A 52 -7.50 5.42 27.30
CA ILE A 52 -7.13 4.44 26.25
C ILE A 52 -7.91 4.71 24.97
N ARG A 53 -9.22 5.02 25.10
CA ARG A 53 -10.08 5.35 23.95
C ARG A 53 -9.59 6.60 23.23
N LEU A 54 -9.29 7.68 23.96
CA LEU A 54 -8.78 8.93 23.40
C LEU A 54 -7.43 8.75 22.70
N GLN A 55 -6.50 8.00 23.29
CA GLN A 55 -5.21 7.70 22.66
C GLN A 55 -5.37 6.91 21.35
N ARG A 56 -6.22 5.88 21.35
CA ARG A 56 -6.53 5.09 20.14
C ARG A 56 -7.22 5.94 19.06
N GLN A 57 -8.16 6.79 19.47
CA GLN A 57 -8.84 7.74 18.57
C GLN A 57 -7.86 8.76 17.97
N LYS A 58 -6.95 9.34 18.76
CA LYS A 58 -5.88 10.24 18.29
C LYS A 58 -5.02 9.57 17.22
N ARG A 59 -4.62 8.31 17.42
CA ARG A 59 -3.88 7.52 16.43
C ARG A 59 -4.68 7.29 15.15
N ILE A 60 -5.96 6.90 15.26
CA ILE A 60 -6.83 6.67 14.11
C ILE A 60 -7.03 7.97 13.33
N LEU A 61 -7.25 9.09 14.02
CA LEU A 61 -7.46 10.40 13.42
C LEU A 61 -6.24 10.82 12.58
N LYS A 62 -5.02 10.62 13.08
CA LYS A 62 -3.77 10.82 12.30
C LYS A 62 -3.66 9.93 11.06
N GLN A 63 -4.26 8.74 11.05
CA GLN A 63 -4.27 7.86 9.88
C GLN A 63 -5.33 8.25 8.84
N ARG A 64 -6.46 8.78 9.30
CA ARG A 64 -7.65 9.09 8.47
C ARG A 64 -7.54 10.47 7.85
N LEU A 65 -7.10 11.47 8.61
CA LEU A 65 -6.93 12.82 8.10
C LEU A 65 -5.79 12.89 7.09
N LYS A 66 -5.85 13.87 6.19
CA LYS A 66 -4.72 14.24 5.34
C LYS A 66 -3.69 14.96 6.21
N VAL A 67 -2.53 14.34 6.40
CA VAL A 67 -1.45 14.86 7.23
C VAL A 67 -0.50 15.68 6.36
N PRO A 68 -0.18 16.93 6.71
CA PRO A 68 0.77 17.75 5.98
C PRO A 68 2.15 17.08 5.85
N PRO A 69 2.88 17.31 4.75
CA PRO A 69 4.19 16.70 4.51
C PRO A 69 5.22 17.00 5.62
N ALA A 70 5.17 18.20 6.20
CA ALA A 70 6.04 18.59 7.31
C ALA A 70 5.89 17.71 8.57
N LEU A 71 4.72 17.10 8.77
CA LEU A 71 4.48 16.14 9.85
C LEU A 71 4.68 14.69 9.38
N ASN A 72 4.32 14.41 8.12
CA ASN A 72 4.44 13.08 7.54
C ASN A 72 5.89 12.61 7.42
N GLN A 73 6.85 13.52 7.22
CA GLN A 73 8.28 13.18 7.17
C GLN A 73 8.77 12.42 8.41
N PHE A 74 8.21 12.66 9.60
CA PHE A 74 8.56 11.94 10.83
C PHE A 74 8.08 10.48 10.86
N THR A 75 7.18 10.08 9.95
CA THR A 75 6.82 8.67 9.79
C THR A 75 7.90 7.87 9.06
N LYS A 76 8.77 8.57 8.31
CA LYS A 76 9.93 7.99 7.63
C LYS A 76 11.09 8.00 8.59
N THR A 77 11.44 6.81 9.07
CA THR A 77 12.52 6.62 10.02
C THR A 77 13.56 5.69 9.44
N LEU A 78 14.77 5.76 9.99
CA LEU A 78 15.85 4.83 9.72
C LEU A 78 15.38 3.37 9.87
N ASP A 79 15.86 2.49 8.99
CA ASP A 79 15.60 1.06 9.07
C ASP A 79 16.28 0.44 10.32
N LYS A 80 15.85 -0.77 10.68
CA LYS A 80 16.31 -1.41 11.92
C LYS A 80 17.82 -1.71 11.91
N ASN A 81 18.39 -2.03 10.76
CA ASN A 81 19.78 -2.45 10.65
C ASN A 81 20.70 -1.24 10.78
N LEU A 82 20.45 -0.20 9.98
CA LEU A 82 21.21 1.06 10.04
C LEU A 82 21.04 1.77 11.39
N ALA A 83 19.85 1.72 11.99
CA ALA A 83 19.64 2.23 13.34
C ALA A 83 20.49 1.49 14.39
N THR A 84 20.64 0.16 14.28
CA THR A 84 21.45 -0.60 15.23
C THR A 84 22.93 -0.23 15.12
N GLN A 85 23.45 -0.05 13.90
CA GLN A 85 24.81 0.43 13.66
C GLN A 85 25.02 1.84 14.22
N LEU A 86 24.10 2.77 13.94
CA LEU A 86 24.14 4.13 14.47
C LEU A 86 24.17 4.14 16.01
N PHE A 87 23.31 3.36 16.67
CA PHE A 87 23.28 3.31 18.14
C PHE A 87 24.55 2.68 18.73
N LYS A 88 25.20 1.73 18.05
CA LYS A 88 26.51 1.19 18.51
C LYS A 88 27.56 2.28 18.56
N VAL A 89 27.65 3.11 17.51
CA VAL A 89 28.56 4.26 17.48
C VAL A 89 28.18 5.26 18.58
N LEU A 90 26.91 5.65 18.69
CA LEU A 90 26.45 6.61 19.71
C LEU A 90 26.72 6.15 21.15
N MET A 91 26.68 4.84 21.42
CA MET A 91 27.00 4.30 22.75
C MET A 91 28.48 4.41 23.11
N LYS A 92 29.40 4.51 22.14
CA LYS A 92 30.83 4.78 22.41
C LYS A 92 31.08 6.22 22.87
N TYR A 93 30.25 7.17 22.41
CA TYR A 93 30.40 8.61 22.65
C TYR A 93 29.45 9.15 23.73
N ARG A 94 29.04 8.32 24.68
CA ARG A 94 28.12 8.76 25.73
C ARG A 94 28.71 9.88 26.60
N PRO A 95 27.89 10.86 27.03
CA PRO A 95 28.32 11.80 28.06
C PRO A 95 28.50 11.08 29.40
N GLU A 96 29.30 11.66 30.28
CA GLU A 96 29.57 11.11 31.61
C GLU A 96 28.30 10.99 32.46
N ASP A 97 28.20 9.89 33.21
CA ASP A 97 27.20 9.72 34.25
C ASP A 97 27.59 10.49 35.52
N LYS A 98 26.64 10.69 36.44
CA LYS A 98 26.85 11.40 37.71
C LYS A 98 27.95 10.77 38.57
N ALA A 99 28.01 9.43 38.63
CA ALA A 99 29.06 8.71 39.35
C ALA A 99 30.44 8.94 38.70
N ALA A 100 30.55 8.75 37.38
CA ALA A 100 31.79 8.99 36.64
C ALA A 100 32.28 10.45 36.78
N LYS A 101 31.35 11.42 36.79
CA LYS A 101 31.67 12.83 37.03
C LYS A 101 32.21 13.06 38.44
N LYS A 102 31.63 12.42 39.46
CA LYS A 102 32.12 12.48 40.85
C LYS A 102 33.54 11.92 40.94
N ASP A 103 33.79 10.76 40.36
CA ASP A 103 35.11 10.11 40.37
C ASP A 103 36.15 10.95 39.63
N ARG A 104 35.78 11.55 38.49
CA ARG A 104 36.66 12.45 37.74
C ARG A 104 37.04 13.69 38.57
N LEU A 105 36.06 14.30 39.26
CA LEU A 105 36.31 15.45 40.11
C LEU A 105 37.19 15.09 41.31
N LEU A 106 36.96 13.93 41.93
CA LEU A 106 37.77 13.45 43.05
C LEU A 106 39.21 13.16 42.61
N LYS A 107 39.41 12.50 41.48
CA LYS A 107 40.75 12.28 40.88
C LYS A 107 41.43 13.58 40.50
N LYS A 108 40.67 14.56 39.99
CA LYS A 108 41.22 15.87 39.65
C LYS A 108 41.66 16.63 40.90
N ALA A 109 40.85 16.63 41.95
CA ALA A 109 41.21 17.25 43.23
C ALA A 109 42.44 16.58 43.87
N GLN A 110 42.55 15.25 43.80
CA GLN A 110 43.74 14.51 44.26
C GLN A 110 45.00 14.87 43.45
N ALA A 111 44.89 14.94 42.12
CA ALA A 111 46.02 15.30 41.25
C ALA A 111 46.47 16.76 41.45
N GLU A 112 45.53 17.69 41.71
CA GLU A 112 45.82 19.07 42.06
C GLU A 112 46.49 19.17 43.44
N ALA A 113 46.04 18.37 44.43
CA ALA A 113 46.69 18.29 45.74
C ALA A 113 48.13 17.72 45.68
N GLU A 114 48.40 16.81 44.74
CA GLU A 114 49.73 16.27 44.46
C GLU A 114 50.61 17.21 43.60
N GLY A 115 50.11 18.37 43.18
CA GLY A 115 50.87 19.37 42.40
C GLY A 115 51.13 19.00 40.94
N LYS A 116 50.44 17.99 40.37
CA LYS A 116 50.58 17.62 38.96
C LYS A 116 49.72 18.54 38.06
N PRO A 117 50.26 19.10 36.96
CA PRO A 117 49.48 19.97 36.07
C PRO A 117 48.34 19.20 35.38
N SER A 118 47.11 19.70 35.51
CA SER A 118 45.92 19.04 34.98
C SER A 118 45.68 19.36 33.49
N GLU A 119 46.35 18.67 32.55
CA GLU A 119 46.03 18.78 31.12
C GLU A 119 44.76 18.00 30.77
N SER A 120 43.60 18.63 30.88
CA SER A 120 42.33 18.01 30.49
C SER A 120 42.06 18.18 28.99
N LYS A 121 42.39 17.16 28.19
CA LYS A 121 41.93 17.05 26.79
C LYS A 121 40.39 17.08 26.74
N LYS A 122 39.82 17.92 25.88
CA LYS A 122 38.35 18.06 25.75
C LYS A 122 37.74 16.72 25.31
N PRO A 123 36.80 16.15 26.07
CA PRO A 123 36.20 14.85 25.72
C PRO A 123 35.27 14.99 24.52
N ILE A 124 35.37 14.05 23.60
CA ILE A 124 34.48 13.92 22.45
C ILE A 124 33.24 13.18 22.92
N VAL A 125 32.10 13.87 22.96
CA VAL A 125 30.83 13.35 23.48
C VAL A 125 29.68 13.71 22.55
N VAL A 126 28.64 12.88 22.56
CA VAL A 126 27.34 13.21 21.94
C VAL A 126 26.80 14.47 22.59
N LYS A 127 26.48 15.45 21.75
CA LYS A 127 25.79 16.67 22.15
C LYS A 127 24.28 16.42 22.15
N TYR A 128 23.59 16.96 23.13
CA TYR A 128 22.16 16.74 23.31
C TYR A 128 21.46 18.01 23.76
N GLY A 129 20.13 18.01 23.58
CA GLY A 129 19.27 19.15 23.88
C GLY A 129 19.01 20.00 22.65
N LEU A 130 17.75 20.42 22.48
CA LEU A 130 17.29 21.11 21.28
C LEU A 130 18.11 22.37 20.99
N ASN A 131 18.19 23.29 21.96
CA ASN A 131 18.88 24.57 21.80
C ASN A 131 20.39 24.42 21.52
N HIS A 132 21.02 23.41 22.11
CA HIS A 132 22.44 23.17 21.91
C HIS A 132 22.72 22.57 20.54
N VAL A 133 21.89 21.60 20.12
CA VAL A 133 22.00 20.99 18.79
C VAL A 133 21.77 22.02 17.69
N THR A 134 20.81 22.94 17.88
CA THR A 134 20.46 23.94 16.87
C THR A 134 21.57 24.96 16.67
N TYR A 135 22.16 25.43 17.77
CA TYR A 135 23.35 26.28 17.72
C TYR A 135 24.52 25.62 16.98
N LEU A 136 24.75 24.32 17.18
CA LEU A 136 25.81 23.58 16.49
C LEU A 136 25.54 23.39 14.99
N ILE A 137 24.27 23.27 14.60
CA ILE A 137 23.86 23.19 13.20
C ILE A 137 24.07 24.55 12.51
N GLU A 138 23.66 25.64 13.15
CA GLU A 138 23.84 27.01 12.62
C GLU A 138 25.33 27.37 12.47
N GLN A 139 26.17 26.88 13.38
CA GLN A 139 27.62 27.05 13.28
C GLN A 139 28.31 26.10 12.30
N ASN A 140 27.56 25.23 11.63
CA ASN A 140 28.07 24.18 10.75
C ASN A 140 29.14 23.27 11.40
N LYS A 141 29.03 23.05 12.72
CA LYS A 141 29.93 22.18 13.50
C LYS A 141 29.36 20.77 13.68
N ALA A 142 28.08 20.58 13.37
CA ALA A 142 27.39 19.32 13.44
C ALA A 142 27.76 18.44 12.23
N GLN A 143 28.25 17.23 12.46
CA GLN A 143 28.49 16.24 11.40
C GLN A 143 27.26 15.37 11.13
N LEU A 144 26.52 15.02 12.19
CA LEU A 144 25.29 14.24 12.09
C LEU A 144 24.28 14.70 13.13
N VAL A 145 23.03 14.87 12.70
CA VAL A 145 21.90 15.17 13.57
C VAL A 145 20.93 13.98 13.60
N VAL A 146 20.56 13.55 14.80
CA VAL A 146 19.61 12.47 15.03
C VAL A 146 18.36 13.04 15.68
N ILE A 147 17.20 12.85 15.06
CA ILE A 147 15.91 13.41 15.49
C ILE A 147 14.98 12.27 15.91
N ALA A 148 14.28 12.42 17.04
CA ALA A 148 13.25 11.47 17.44
C ALA A 148 11.94 11.68 16.65
N HIS A 149 11.27 10.59 16.27
CA HIS A 149 9.99 10.68 15.55
C HIS A 149 8.76 11.00 16.43
N ASP A 150 8.86 10.79 17.75
CA ASP A 150 7.75 10.72 18.71
C ASP A 150 7.81 11.83 19.77
N VAL A 151 8.36 12.98 19.40
CA VAL A 151 8.35 14.19 20.22
C VAL A 151 6.91 14.72 20.33
N ASP A 152 6.52 15.12 21.53
CA ASP A 152 5.21 15.68 21.86
C ASP A 152 5.48 16.81 22.86
N PRO A 153 5.26 18.09 22.53
CA PRO A 153 4.70 18.65 21.29
C PRO A 153 5.64 18.55 20.06
N ILE A 154 5.08 18.38 18.86
CA ILE A 154 5.88 18.12 17.63
C ILE A 154 6.58 19.37 17.11
N GLU A 155 6.02 20.54 17.39
CA GLU A 155 6.44 21.89 17.01
C GLU A 155 7.92 22.13 17.31
N LEU A 156 8.42 21.52 18.39
CA LEU A 156 9.83 21.57 18.80
C LEU A 156 10.79 21.04 17.74
N VAL A 157 10.37 20.08 16.92
CA VAL A 157 11.26 19.41 15.95
C VAL A 157 10.82 19.57 14.50
N VAL A 158 9.61 20.07 14.20
CA VAL A 158 9.08 20.17 12.82
C VAL A 158 10.05 20.90 11.86
N TRP A 159 10.71 21.93 12.35
CA TRP A 159 11.60 22.79 11.57
C TRP A 159 13.04 22.26 11.46
N LEU A 160 13.46 21.29 12.28
CA LEU A 160 14.82 20.77 12.30
C LEU A 160 15.27 20.17 10.95
N PRO A 161 14.47 19.32 10.27
CA PRO A 161 14.87 18.78 8.96
C PRO A 161 15.12 19.87 7.92
N ALA A 162 14.32 20.94 7.94
CA ALA A 162 14.49 22.07 7.03
C ALA A 162 15.77 22.86 7.33
N LEU A 163 16.09 23.06 8.62
CA LEU A 163 17.33 23.70 9.04
C LEU A 163 18.56 22.86 8.64
N CYS A 164 18.52 21.55 8.89
CA CYS A 164 19.61 20.65 8.53
C CYS A 164 19.87 20.63 7.02
N ARG A 165 18.82 20.66 6.19
CA ARG A 165 18.97 20.78 4.73
C ARG A 165 19.62 22.11 4.34
N LYS A 166 19.17 23.23 4.92
CA LYS A 166 19.70 24.57 4.58
C LYS A 166 21.19 24.71 4.91
N MET A 167 21.63 24.08 6.00
CA MET A 167 23.03 24.06 6.44
C MET A 167 23.82 22.87 5.88
N GLU A 168 23.22 22.07 4.99
CA GLU A 168 23.82 20.88 4.37
C GLU A 168 24.30 19.79 5.36
N VAL A 169 23.77 19.79 6.57
CA VAL A 169 24.10 18.80 7.61
C VAL A 169 23.27 17.52 7.40
N PRO A 170 23.92 16.34 7.35
CA PRO A 170 23.21 15.06 7.33
C PRO A 170 22.32 14.89 8.56
N TYR A 171 21.05 14.56 8.35
CA TYR A 171 20.10 14.29 9.44
C TYR A 171 19.41 12.94 9.26
N CYS A 172 19.05 12.32 10.38
CA CYS A 172 18.26 11.10 10.37
C CYS A 172 17.13 11.18 11.39
N ILE A 173 16.02 10.50 11.07
CA ILE A 173 14.87 10.37 11.98
C ILE A 173 14.85 8.94 12.52
N VAL A 174 14.82 8.80 13.84
CA VAL A 174 14.92 7.52 14.54
C VAL A 174 13.66 7.25 15.38
N LYS A 175 13.29 5.97 15.48
CA LYS A 175 12.18 5.54 16.34
C LYS A 175 12.57 5.50 17.81
N GLY A 176 11.87 6.32 18.60
CA GLY A 176 11.84 6.30 20.06
C GLY A 176 12.75 7.33 20.71
N LYS A 177 12.16 8.42 21.21
CA LYS A 177 12.85 9.44 22.02
C LYS A 177 13.43 8.89 23.33
N SER A 178 12.85 7.83 23.86
CA SER A 178 13.37 7.11 25.03
C SER A 178 14.70 6.42 24.71
N ARG A 179 14.85 5.83 23.51
CA ARG A 179 16.11 5.19 23.09
C ARG A 179 17.24 6.20 22.93
N LEU A 180 16.94 7.39 22.40
CA LEU A 180 17.90 8.49 22.37
C LEU A 180 18.24 8.97 23.79
N GLY A 181 17.24 9.04 24.68
CA GLY A 181 17.45 9.37 26.09
C GLY A 181 18.42 8.42 26.80
N THR A 182 18.31 7.11 26.54
CA THR A 182 19.22 6.11 27.12
C THR A 182 20.68 6.36 26.76
N VAL A 183 20.98 6.91 25.57
CA VAL A 183 22.34 7.26 25.17
C VAL A 183 22.93 8.36 26.08
N VAL A 184 22.11 9.30 26.54
CA VAL A 184 22.57 10.48 27.29
C VAL A 184 22.22 10.42 28.78
N HIS A 185 21.87 9.24 29.29
CA HIS A 185 21.45 9.05 30.68
C HIS A 185 20.21 9.88 31.09
N GLN A 186 19.28 10.09 30.15
CA GLN A 186 18.02 10.80 30.38
C GLN A 186 16.81 9.90 30.08
N LYS A 187 15.64 10.24 30.64
CA LYS A 187 14.38 9.52 30.34
C LYS A 187 14.01 9.63 28.85
N THR A 188 14.25 10.80 28.26
CA THR A 188 13.93 11.11 26.86
C THR A 188 14.88 12.16 26.31
N ALA A 189 15.22 12.06 25.02
CA ALA A 189 15.90 13.12 24.28
C ALA A 189 15.20 13.36 22.93
N ALA A 190 15.00 14.63 22.56
CA ALA A 190 14.35 15.00 21.31
C ALA A 190 15.30 14.90 20.10
N CYS A 191 16.53 15.36 20.29
CA CYS A 191 17.59 15.32 19.28
C CYS A 191 18.96 15.07 19.92
N LEU A 192 19.84 14.46 19.14
CA LEU A 192 21.26 14.24 19.45
C LEU A 192 22.10 14.72 18.27
N CYS A 193 23.34 15.13 18.55
CA CYS A 193 24.29 15.59 17.54
C CYS A 193 25.69 15.03 17.82
N LEU A 194 26.38 14.64 16.75
CA LEU A 194 27.82 14.37 16.78
C LEU A 194 28.55 15.52 16.08
N THR A 195 29.53 16.11 16.76
CA THR A 195 30.38 17.19 16.21
C THR A 195 31.68 16.66 15.66
N THR A 196 32.30 15.73 16.37
CA THR A 196 33.56 15.11 16.01
C THR A 196 33.53 13.65 16.42
N VAL A 197 34.30 12.82 15.71
CA VAL A 197 34.42 11.38 15.93
C VAL A 197 35.92 11.06 16.02
N LYS A 198 36.31 10.08 16.85
CA LYS A 198 37.70 9.60 16.91
C LYS A 198 38.11 8.99 15.57
N ASN A 199 39.40 8.96 15.30
CA ASN A 199 39.90 8.46 14.02
C ASN A 199 39.56 6.96 13.80
N GLU A 200 39.54 6.17 14.87
CA GLU A 200 39.19 4.74 14.86
C GLU A 200 37.78 4.47 14.30
N ASP A 201 36.81 5.30 14.66
CA ASP A 201 35.40 5.12 14.27
C ASP A 201 35.04 5.90 12.99
N LYS A 202 35.98 6.66 12.42
CA LYS A 202 35.72 7.57 11.29
C LYS A 202 35.23 6.80 10.06
N LEU A 203 35.80 5.63 9.77
CA LEU A 203 35.40 4.79 8.64
C LEU A 203 33.98 4.23 8.79
N GLU A 204 33.61 3.74 9.98
CA GLU A 204 32.26 3.24 10.28
C GLU A 204 31.25 4.39 10.19
N PHE A 205 31.61 5.54 10.75
CA PHE A 205 30.76 6.73 10.75
C PHE A 205 30.52 7.30 9.34
N SER A 206 31.54 7.36 8.48
CA SER A 206 31.39 7.83 7.09
C SER A 206 30.42 6.97 6.29
N LYS A 207 30.46 5.64 6.45
CA LYS A 207 29.50 4.73 5.79
C LYS A 207 28.07 5.00 6.24
N ILE A 208 27.87 5.23 7.54
CA ILE A 208 26.56 5.56 8.10
C ILE A 208 26.08 6.93 7.58
N LEU A 209 26.97 7.92 7.51
CA LEU A 209 26.67 9.26 6.99
C LEU A 209 26.20 9.22 5.53
N GLU A 210 26.89 8.49 4.66
CA GLU A 210 26.55 8.36 3.25
C GLU A 210 25.17 7.71 3.08
N ALA A 211 24.92 6.61 3.79
CA ALA A 211 23.63 5.93 3.79
C ALA A 211 22.49 6.83 4.33
N ILE A 212 22.75 7.67 5.33
CA ILE A 212 21.77 8.61 5.87
C ILE A 212 21.50 9.74 4.88
N LYS A 213 22.53 10.32 4.27
CA LYS A 213 22.41 11.43 3.32
C LYS A 213 21.54 11.02 2.11
N ALA A 214 21.81 9.85 1.55
CA ALA A 214 21.03 9.26 0.45
C ALA A 214 19.56 8.97 0.81
N ASN A 215 19.26 8.74 2.10
CA ASN A 215 17.91 8.43 2.56
C ASN A 215 17.09 9.65 2.97
N PHE A 216 17.73 10.72 3.47
CA PHE A 216 17.02 11.86 4.07
C PHE A 216 17.27 13.18 3.36
N ASN A 217 18.53 13.57 3.18
CA ASN A 217 18.89 14.86 2.62
C ASN A 217 18.56 14.92 1.12
N ASP A 218 18.99 13.90 0.36
CA ASP A 218 18.82 13.87 -1.10
C ASP A 218 17.34 13.64 -1.48
N LYS A 219 16.60 12.91 -0.64
CA LYS A 219 15.15 12.63 -0.83
C LYS A 219 14.23 13.67 -0.21
N TYR A 220 14.76 14.78 0.33
CA TYR A 220 13.97 15.77 1.03
C TYR A 220 12.85 16.37 0.17
N GLU A 221 13.10 16.58 -1.13
CA GLU A 221 12.09 17.15 -2.04
C GLU A 221 10.90 16.23 -2.25
N GLU A 222 11.12 14.92 -2.29
CA GLU A 222 10.05 13.93 -2.34
C GLU A 222 9.22 14.02 -1.05
N TYR A 223 9.88 14.08 0.12
CA TYR A 223 9.20 14.16 1.41
C TYR A 223 8.39 15.44 1.58
N ARG A 224 8.87 16.58 1.06
CA ARG A 224 8.14 17.85 1.07
C ARG A 224 6.85 17.80 0.26
N LYS A 225 6.79 16.98 -0.79
CA LYS A 225 5.61 16.83 -1.66
C LYS A 225 4.65 15.73 -1.18
N LYS A 226 5.12 14.81 -0.32
CA LYS A 226 4.39 13.60 0.07
C LYS A 226 3.46 13.84 1.25
N TRP A 227 2.17 13.99 0.95
CA TRP A 227 1.11 14.04 1.96
C TRP A 227 0.93 12.66 2.62
N GLY A 228 0.66 12.68 3.92
CA GLY A 228 0.41 11.50 4.72
C GLY A 228 -1.07 11.25 4.99
N GLY A 229 -1.37 10.08 5.56
CA GLY A 229 -2.71 9.73 6.00
C GLY A 229 -3.67 9.45 4.85
N GLY A 230 -4.95 9.81 5.00
CA GLY A 230 -6.00 9.48 4.03
C GLY A 230 -6.31 7.98 3.91
N ILE A 231 -5.81 7.16 4.83
CA ILE A 231 -6.03 5.71 4.81
C ILE A 231 -7.45 5.48 5.32
N MET A 232 -8.29 4.77 4.58
CA MET A 232 -9.65 4.40 5.02
C MET A 232 -9.65 3.20 5.97
N GLY A 233 -10.73 3.03 6.74
CA GLY A 233 -10.83 1.91 7.70
C GLY A 233 -10.96 0.56 7.03
N SER A 234 -10.42 -0.49 7.64
CA SER A 234 -10.42 -1.85 7.07
C SER A 234 -11.82 -2.34 6.69
N LYS A 235 -12.85 -2.04 7.51
CA LYS A 235 -14.26 -2.35 7.18
C LYS A 235 -14.74 -1.60 5.92
N SER A 236 -14.38 -0.33 5.80
CA SER A 236 -14.75 0.49 4.63
C SER A 236 -14.00 0.04 3.39
N GLN A 237 -12.69 -0.22 3.51
CA GLN A 237 -11.86 -0.75 2.43
C GLN A 237 -12.35 -2.12 1.98
N ALA A 238 -12.74 -3.01 2.90
CA ALA A 238 -13.31 -4.31 2.57
C ALA A 238 -14.65 -4.17 1.82
N LYS A 239 -15.51 -3.21 2.22
CA LYS A 239 -16.75 -2.91 1.49
C LYS A 239 -16.46 -2.38 0.08
N THR A 240 -15.50 -1.48 -0.08
CA THR A 240 -15.09 -0.96 -1.39
C THR A 240 -14.49 -2.08 -2.25
N LYS A 241 -13.57 -2.88 -1.71
CA LYS A 241 -12.99 -4.05 -2.39
C LYS A 241 -14.02 -5.11 -2.75
N ALA A 242 -15.04 -5.33 -1.91
CA ALA A 242 -16.14 -6.23 -2.24
C ALA A 242 -16.94 -5.69 -3.42
N LYS A 243 -17.23 -4.38 -3.45
CA LYS A 243 -17.88 -3.74 -4.60
C LYS A 243 -17.02 -3.81 -5.86
N GLU A 244 -15.73 -3.51 -5.77
CA GLU A 244 -14.77 -3.63 -6.87
C GLU A 244 -14.75 -5.07 -7.41
N ARG A 245 -14.69 -6.08 -6.53
CA ARG A 245 -14.80 -7.48 -6.92
C ARG A 245 -16.14 -7.82 -7.56
N CYS A 246 -17.27 -7.32 -7.05
CA CYS A 246 -18.58 -7.55 -7.68
C CYS A 246 -18.71 -6.89 -9.06
N ILE A 247 -17.97 -5.81 -9.31
CA ILE A 247 -17.91 -5.16 -10.63
C ILE A 247 -16.96 -5.95 -11.55
N PHE A 248 -15.88 -6.50 -11.00
CA PHE A 248 -14.83 -7.19 -11.75
C PHE A 248 -15.14 -8.67 -12.04
N THR A 249 -15.84 -9.36 -11.14
CA THR A 249 -16.29 -10.76 -11.33
C THR A 249 -17.12 -10.97 -12.61
N PRO A 250 -18.09 -10.10 -12.97
CA PRO A 250 -18.74 -10.22 -14.28
C PRO A 250 -17.72 -10.10 -15.43
N ILE A 251 -16.73 -9.20 -15.31
CA ILE A 251 -15.73 -8.96 -16.35
C ILE A 251 -14.79 -10.17 -16.50
N GLU A 252 -14.38 -10.80 -15.40
CA GLU A 252 -13.59 -12.04 -15.42
C GLU A 252 -14.41 -13.26 -15.84
N ASP A 253 -15.68 -13.40 -15.46
CA ASP A 253 -16.53 -14.49 -15.94
C ASP A 253 -16.72 -14.37 -17.47
N TYR A 254 -16.90 -13.17 -18.01
CA TYR A 254 -16.87 -12.95 -19.48
C TYR A 254 -15.49 -13.26 -20.10
N PHE A 255 -14.38 -13.03 -19.41
CA PHE A 255 -13.03 -13.31 -19.91
C PHE A 255 -12.63 -14.79 -19.79
N LEU A 256 -13.03 -15.50 -18.72
CA LEU A 256 -12.76 -16.93 -18.50
C LEU A 256 -13.64 -17.81 -19.38
N THR A 257 -14.88 -17.41 -19.68
CA THR A 257 -15.71 -18.12 -20.67
C THR A 257 -15.11 -18.01 -22.08
N LEU A 258 -14.43 -16.90 -22.41
CA LEU A 258 -13.63 -16.78 -23.64
C LEU A 258 -12.28 -17.52 -23.55
N ALA A 259 -11.62 -17.52 -22.40
CA ALA A 259 -10.31 -18.16 -22.21
C ALA A 259 -10.40 -19.69 -22.12
N PHE A 260 -11.52 -20.27 -21.67
CA PHE A 260 -11.72 -21.73 -21.65
C PHE A 260 -11.79 -22.32 -23.07
N CYS A 261 -12.09 -21.51 -24.09
CA CYS A 261 -12.00 -21.91 -25.49
C CYS A 261 -10.56 -21.89 -26.03
N LEU A 262 -9.61 -21.26 -25.31
CA LEU A 262 -8.21 -21.06 -25.73
C LEU A 262 -7.20 -22.02 -25.06
N VAL A 263 -7.64 -22.92 -24.16
CA VAL A 263 -6.72 -23.82 -23.42
C VAL A 263 -6.32 -25.08 -24.22
N PHE A 264 -6.82 -25.29 -25.44
CA PHE A 264 -6.43 -26.45 -26.28
C PHE A 264 -5.23 -26.25 -27.22
N CYS A 265 -4.37 -25.26 -26.99
CA CYS A 265 -3.11 -25.17 -27.75
C CYS A 265 -1.95 -24.69 -26.87
N SER A 266 -1.26 -25.65 -26.26
CA SER A 266 0.07 -25.44 -25.69
C SER A 266 1.11 -26.00 -26.65
N ARG A 267 1.97 -25.15 -27.23
CA ARG A 267 3.42 -25.37 -27.57
C ARG A 267 3.95 -24.31 -28.57
N PRO A 268 5.28 -24.18 -28.75
CA PRO A 268 6.18 -23.32 -27.97
C PRO A 268 6.77 -22.17 -28.84
N MET A 269 7.62 -21.34 -28.24
CA MET A 269 8.38 -20.26 -28.90
C MET A 269 9.23 -20.76 -30.07
N GLU A 270 9.11 -20.10 -31.22
CA GLU A 270 10.14 -20.00 -32.26
C GLU A 270 10.21 -18.55 -32.78
N GLU A 271 11.44 -18.10 -33.04
CA GLU A 271 11.85 -16.73 -33.35
C GLU A 271 11.55 -16.29 -34.79
N ASP A 272 11.19 -15.00 -34.88
CA ASP A 272 11.47 -13.99 -35.90
C ASP A 272 11.07 -14.12 -37.39
N THR A 273 10.57 -12.95 -37.87
CA THR A 273 10.45 -12.43 -39.25
C THR A 273 9.13 -12.65 -40.02
N ASN A 274 8.20 -11.67 -39.94
CA ASN A 274 7.53 -11.02 -41.09
C ASN A 274 6.45 -10.02 -40.61
N HIS A 275 6.67 -8.72 -40.83
CA HIS A 275 5.85 -7.60 -40.30
C HIS A 275 4.83 -7.02 -41.31
N GLY A 276 4.26 -7.83 -42.22
CA GLY A 276 3.36 -7.30 -43.27
C GLY A 276 2.03 -8.03 -43.47
N LYS A 277 1.91 -9.29 -43.04
CA LYS A 277 0.68 -10.09 -43.21
C LYS A 277 -0.08 -10.34 -41.90
N THR A 278 0.48 -9.89 -40.80
CA THR A 278 0.02 -10.16 -39.43
C THR A 278 -1.13 -9.26 -38.99
N GLU A 279 -1.31 -8.09 -39.62
CA GLU A 279 -2.29 -7.08 -39.16
C GLU A 279 -3.74 -7.54 -39.37
N GLU A 280 -4.09 -8.07 -40.54
CA GLU A 280 -5.44 -8.59 -40.81
C GLU A 280 -5.78 -9.83 -39.97
N GLU A 281 -4.78 -10.66 -39.66
CA GLU A 281 -4.91 -11.85 -38.81
C GLU A 281 -5.09 -11.47 -37.32
N GLU A 282 -4.39 -10.41 -36.86
CA GLU A 282 -4.61 -9.80 -35.54
C GLU A 282 -6.02 -9.19 -35.41
N PHE A 283 -6.55 -8.58 -36.47
CA PHE A 283 -7.92 -8.07 -36.48
C PHE A 283 -8.98 -9.18 -36.49
N ASN A 284 -8.70 -10.33 -37.11
CA ASN A 284 -9.64 -11.45 -37.17
C ASN A 284 -9.69 -12.27 -35.88
N THR A 285 -8.56 -12.42 -35.19
CA THR A 285 -8.44 -13.30 -34.01
C THR A 285 -8.45 -12.53 -32.68
N GLY A 286 -8.25 -11.21 -32.72
CA GLY A 286 -8.14 -10.35 -31.56
C GLY A 286 -9.47 -9.71 -31.07
N PRO A 287 -9.41 -8.88 -30.02
CA PRO A 287 -10.58 -8.21 -29.43
C PRO A 287 -11.26 -7.19 -30.38
N LEU A 288 -10.60 -6.80 -31.46
CA LEU A 288 -11.13 -5.91 -32.49
C LEU A 288 -11.94 -6.65 -33.56
N SER A 289 -12.00 -7.99 -33.52
CA SER A 289 -12.80 -8.81 -34.42
C SER A 289 -14.28 -8.44 -34.41
N VAL A 290 -14.83 -8.03 -33.26
CA VAL A 290 -16.21 -7.55 -33.12
C VAL A 290 -16.47 -6.33 -34.01
N LEU A 291 -15.51 -5.42 -34.13
CA LEU A 291 -15.60 -4.25 -35.00
C LEU A 291 -15.45 -4.63 -36.46
N MET A 292 -14.53 -5.54 -36.77
CA MET A 292 -14.32 -6.03 -38.14
C MET A 292 -15.55 -6.75 -38.68
N MET A 293 -16.15 -7.64 -37.89
CA MET A 293 -17.43 -8.28 -38.22
C MET A 293 -18.56 -7.27 -38.36
N SER A 294 -18.56 -6.20 -37.56
CA SER A 294 -19.59 -5.17 -37.62
C SER A 294 -19.52 -4.30 -38.87
N VAL A 295 -18.31 -4.03 -39.36
CA VAL A 295 -18.11 -3.34 -40.65
C VAL A 295 -18.51 -4.25 -41.81
N LYS A 296 -18.06 -5.52 -41.81
CA LYS A 296 -18.39 -6.49 -42.87
C LYS A 296 -19.90 -6.77 -42.96
N ASN A 297 -20.55 -7.01 -41.82
CA ASN A 297 -21.97 -7.37 -41.77
C ASN A 297 -22.89 -6.14 -41.63
N ASN A 298 -22.33 -4.93 -41.64
CA ASN A 298 -23.03 -3.68 -41.32
C ASN A 298 -23.90 -3.77 -40.06
N THR A 299 -23.50 -4.51 -39.01
CA THR A 299 -24.36 -4.72 -37.83
C THR A 299 -24.37 -3.53 -36.88
N GLN A 300 -25.48 -3.34 -36.18
CA GLN A 300 -25.56 -2.32 -35.12
C GLN A 300 -24.73 -2.73 -33.90
N VAL A 301 -23.94 -1.80 -33.40
CA VAL A 301 -23.13 -1.94 -32.18
C VAL A 301 -23.59 -0.94 -31.12
N LEU A 302 -23.48 -1.36 -29.86
CA LEU A 302 -23.69 -0.50 -28.69
C LEU A 302 -22.31 -0.14 -28.10
N ILE A 303 -22.03 1.16 -28.02
CA ILE A 303 -20.77 1.71 -27.53
C ILE A 303 -21.05 2.48 -26.25
N ASN A 304 -20.30 2.20 -25.19
CA ASN A 304 -20.35 2.97 -23.95
C ASN A 304 -19.15 3.91 -23.88
N CYS A 305 -19.42 5.21 -23.71
CA CYS A 305 -18.40 6.24 -23.67
C CYS A 305 -18.07 6.67 -22.23
N ARG A 306 -16.85 7.21 -22.01
CA ARG A 306 -16.37 7.72 -20.71
C ARG A 306 -17.26 8.77 -20.05
N ASN A 307 -18.08 9.48 -20.84
CA ASN A 307 -18.99 10.52 -20.36
C ASN A 307 -20.36 10.00 -19.90
N ASN A 308 -20.48 8.69 -19.60
CA ASN A 308 -21.74 8.01 -19.29
C ASN A 308 -22.81 8.14 -20.39
N ARG A 309 -22.38 8.34 -21.63
CA ARG A 309 -23.24 8.35 -22.81
C ARG A 309 -23.15 7.01 -23.52
N LYS A 310 -24.28 6.52 -24.01
CA LYS A 310 -24.36 5.28 -24.79
C LYS A 310 -24.70 5.62 -26.22
N LEU A 311 -23.94 5.08 -27.17
CA LEU A 311 -24.16 5.27 -28.60
C LEU A 311 -24.60 3.94 -29.19
N LEU A 312 -25.72 3.92 -29.90
CA LEU A 312 -26.15 2.79 -30.70
C LEU A 312 -26.05 3.18 -32.17
N GLY A 313 -25.21 2.51 -32.96
CA GLY A 313 -25.01 2.89 -34.36
C GLY A 313 -24.33 1.81 -35.17
N ARG A 314 -24.16 2.03 -36.48
CA ARG A 314 -23.41 1.11 -37.36
C ARG A 314 -22.00 1.65 -37.57
N VAL A 315 -21.00 0.78 -37.50
CA VAL A 315 -19.60 1.14 -37.71
C VAL A 315 -19.29 1.06 -39.20
N ARG A 316 -18.81 2.15 -39.79
CA ARG A 316 -18.40 2.17 -41.20
C ARG A 316 -16.91 1.91 -41.37
N ALA A 317 -16.10 2.42 -40.45
CA ALA A 317 -14.66 2.21 -40.43
C ALA A 317 -14.14 2.31 -38.98
N PHE A 318 -13.04 1.63 -38.68
CA PHE A 318 -12.34 1.74 -37.42
C PHE A 318 -10.82 1.62 -37.61
N ASP A 319 -10.07 2.07 -36.61
CA ASP A 319 -8.60 2.08 -36.56
C ASP A 319 -8.10 1.24 -35.36
N ARG A 320 -6.79 0.93 -35.30
CA ARG A 320 -6.14 0.22 -34.18
C ARG A 320 -6.35 0.91 -32.85
N HIS A 321 -6.36 2.24 -32.85
CA HIS A 321 -6.64 3.04 -31.66
C HIS A 321 -8.12 3.13 -31.31
N CYS A 322 -9.00 2.34 -31.95
CA CYS A 322 -10.45 2.37 -31.79
C CYS A 322 -11.08 3.74 -32.13
N ASN A 323 -10.46 4.50 -33.03
CA ASN A 323 -11.14 5.62 -33.68
C ASN A 323 -12.18 5.05 -34.64
N MET A 324 -13.40 5.57 -34.64
CA MET A 324 -14.51 4.97 -35.37
C MET A 324 -15.33 6.02 -36.11
N VAL A 325 -15.75 5.66 -37.33
CA VAL A 325 -16.76 6.39 -38.09
C VAL A 325 -18.08 5.65 -37.95
N LEU A 326 -19.08 6.31 -37.39
CA LEU A 326 -20.40 5.73 -37.13
C LEU A 326 -21.47 6.37 -38.00
N GLU A 327 -22.42 5.55 -38.45
CA GLU A 327 -23.62 5.98 -39.18
C GLU A 327 -24.89 5.58 -38.43
N ASN A 328 -25.94 6.39 -38.57
CA ASN A 328 -27.26 6.21 -37.95
C ASN A 328 -27.17 6.00 -36.42
N VAL A 329 -26.52 6.95 -35.75
CA VAL A 329 -26.22 6.87 -34.31
C VAL A 329 -27.38 7.42 -33.49
N ARG A 330 -27.87 6.62 -32.55
CA ARG A 330 -28.74 7.07 -31.45
C ARG A 330 -27.91 7.20 -30.18
N GLU A 331 -27.67 8.44 -29.78
CA GLU A 331 -27.02 8.78 -28.52
C GLU A 331 -28.05 8.82 -27.40
N MET A 332 -27.78 8.13 -26.30
CA MET A 332 -28.66 8.02 -25.14
C MET A 332 -27.90 8.42 -23.88
N TRP A 333 -28.48 9.32 -23.09
CA TRP A 333 -27.94 9.70 -21.78
C TRP A 333 -29.06 9.97 -20.77
N THR A 334 -28.72 9.87 -19.49
CA THR A 334 -29.61 10.20 -18.39
C THR A 334 -29.30 11.60 -17.89
N GLU A 335 -30.27 12.50 -17.93
CA GLU A 335 -30.15 13.84 -17.35
C GLU A 335 -30.97 13.91 -16.06
N VAL A 336 -30.36 14.44 -15.00
CA VAL A 336 -31.08 14.75 -13.76
C VAL A 336 -31.45 16.23 -13.82
N PRO A 337 -32.73 16.59 -14.00
CA PRO A 337 -33.11 17.99 -14.13
C PRO A 337 -32.82 18.72 -12.82
N LYS A 338 -32.17 19.88 -12.93
CA LYS A 338 -31.84 20.73 -11.76
C LYS A 338 -33.12 21.35 -11.21
N THR A 339 -33.60 20.81 -10.10
CA THR A 339 -34.75 21.39 -9.38
C THR A 339 -34.27 22.59 -8.55
N GLY A 340 -35.08 23.65 -8.47
CA GLY A 340 -34.80 24.83 -7.65
C GLY A 340 -34.58 24.48 -6.17
N LYS A 341 -33.81 25.32 -5.45
CA LYS A 341 -33.47 25.13 -4.04
C LYS A 341 -34.74 24.88 -3.21
N GLY A 342 -34.83 23.69 -2.61
CA GLY A 342 -35.89 23.34 -1.65
C GLY A 342 -36.92 22.29 -2.08
N LYS A 343 -36.93 21.84 -3.35
CA LYS A 343 -37.79 20.72 -3.79
C LYS A 343 -37.01 19.39 -3.87
N LYS A 344 -37.70 18.26 -3.61
CA LYS A 344 -37.13 16.91 -3.67
C LYS A 344 -36.43 16.68 -5.02
N LYS A 345 -35.27 16.02 -5.01
CA LYS A 345 -34.47 15.72 -6.22
C LYS A 345 -35.36 15.04 -7.27
N ALA A 346 -35.44 15.63 -8.46
CA ALA A 346 -36.21 15.09 -9.57
C ALA A 346 -35.67 13.73 -10.06
N LEU A 347 -36.57 12.89 -10.57
CA LEU A 347 -36.24 11.58 -11.13
C LEU A 347 -35.33 11.74 -12.36
N PRO A 348 -34.37 10.83 -12.58
CA PRO A 348 -33.52 10.84 -13.77
C PRO A 348 -34.38 10.62 -15.02
N VAL A 349 -34.26 11.50 -16.01
CA VAL A 349 -34.99 11.42 -17.28
C VAL A 349 -34.03 10.93 -18.36
N ASN A 350 -34.44 9.91 -19.10
CA ASN A 350 -33.69 9.43 -20.24
C ASN A 350 -33.94 10.35 -21.44
N ARG A 351 -32.85 10.83 -22.05
CA ARG A 351 -32.87 11.61 -23.29
C ARG A 351 -32.15 10.82 -24.38
N ASP A 352 -32.65 10.95 -25.60
CA ASP A 352 -32.03 10.40 -26.78
C ASP A 352 -31.95 11.44 -27.90
N ARG A 353 -30.89 11.34 -28.70
CA ARG A 353 -30.64 12.17 -29.88
C ARG A 353 -30.22 11.30 -31.03
N PHE A 354 -30.76 11.57 -32.22
CA PHE A 354 -30.34 10.91 -33.45
C PHE A 354 -29.30 11.76 -34.20
N ILE A 355 -28.24 11.11 -34.67
CA ILE A 355 -27.13 11.72 -35.42
C ILE A 355 -26.83 10.82 -36.61
N SER A 356 -26.95 11.36 -37.84
CA SER A 356 -26.80 10.56 -39.06
C SER A 356 -25.38 10.06 -39.28
N LYS A 357 -24.36 10.88 -39.01
CA LYS A 357 -22.93 10.51 -39.10
C LYS A 357 -22.16 11.10 -37.92
N MET A 358 -21.34 10.30 -37.27
CA MET A 358 -20.60 10.71 -36.08
C MET A 358 -19.19 10.13 -36.10
N PHE A 359 -18.18 10.96 -35.89
CA PHE A 359 -16.81 10.51 -35.63
C PHE A 359 -16.59 10.36 -34.13
N LEU A 360 -16.12 9.20 -33.71
CA LEU A 360 -15.80 8.90 -32.32
C LEU A 360 -14.30 8.62 -32.18
N ARG A 361 -13.66 9.33 -31.25
CA ARG A 361 -12.25 9.12 -30.90
C ARG A 361 -12.11 7.94 -29.93
N GLY A 362 -11.13 7.08 -30.15
CA GLY A 362 -10.95 5.85 -29.37
C GLY A 362 -10.66 6.05 -27.89
N ASP A 363 -10.03 7.18 -27.52
CA ASP A 363 -9.83 7.58 -26.12
C ASP A 363 -11.15 7.72 -25.34
N SER A 364 -12.28 7.92 -26.01
CA SER A 364 -13.59 8.06 -25.38
C SER A 364 -14.33 6.74 -25.20
N VAL A 365 -13.88 5.66 -25.83
CA VAL A 365 -14.52 4.33 -25.82
C VAL A 365 -14.12 3.58 -24.56
N ILE A 366 -15.10 2.99 -23.87
CA ILE A 366 -14.85 2.06 -22.75
C ILE A 366 -15.07 0.63 -23.20
N ILE A 367 -16.22 0.36 -23.82
CA ILE A 367 -16.60 -0.98 -24.25
C ILE A 367 -17.49 -0.89 -25.49
N VAL A 368 -17.29 -1.84 -26.41
CA VAL A 368 -18.13 -2.04 -27.60
C VAL A 368 -18.77 -3.41 -27.51
N LEU A 369 -20.09 -3.46 -27.71
CA LEU A 369 -20.88 -4.68 -27.66
C LEU A 369 -21.67 -4.85 -28.95
N ARG A 370 -21.78 -6.08 -29.44
CA ARG A 370 -22.69 -6.43 -30.55
C ARG A 370 -24.13 -6.40 -30.05
N ASN A 371 -25.06 -5.85 -30.85
CA ASN A 371 -26.47 -5.85 -30.48
C ASN A 371 -27.03 -7.30 -30.58
N PRO A 372 -27.53 -7.90 -29.47
CA PRO A 372 -28.04 -9.27 -29.47
C PRO A 372 -29.37 -9.44 -30.24
N LYS A 373 -30.04 -8.35 -30.63
CA LYS A 373 -31.34 -8.43 -31.32
C LYS A 373 -31.25 -8.73 -32.83
N GLN A 374 -30.04 -8.81 -33.40
CA GLN A 374 -29.84 -8.97 -34.86
C GLN A 374 -29.66 -10.45 -35.30
N SER A 375 -29.54 -11.40 -34.38
CA SER A 375 -29.15 -12.79 -34.68
C SER A 375 -30.28 -13.70 -35.22
N TYR A 376 -31.48 -13.19 -35.46
CA TYR A 376 -32.65 -14.00 -35.84
C TYR A 376 -33.05 -13.94 -37.32
N LEU A 377 -32.24 -13.34 -38.22
CA LEU A 377 -32.69 -13.06 -39.60
C LEU A 377 -31.74 -13.42 -40.76
N THR A 378 -30.69 -14.20 -40.56
CA THR A 378 -29.89 -14.71 -41.70
C THR A 378 -29.51 -16.18 -41.50
N GLU A 379 -30.27 -17.02 -42.21
CA GLU A 379 -29.95 -18.33 -42.80
C GLU A 379 -29.37 -19.45 -41.94
N CYS A 380 -30.21 -20.48 -41.78
CA CYS A 380 -29.84 -21.88 -41.73
C CYS A 380 -28.85 -22.26 -42.84
N SER A 381 -27.66 -22.72 -42.46
CA SER A 381 -27.09 -23.92 -43.05
C SER A 381 -27.02 -24.98 -41.95
N SER A 382 -27.61 -26.13 -42.25
CA SER A 382 -27.91 -27.20 -41.30
C SER A 382 -26.66 -27.83 -40.71
N GLN A 383 -26.31 -27.47 -39.48
CA GLN A 383 -25.61 -28.31 -38.49
C GLN A 383 -25.52 -27.51 -37.19
N ASP A 384 -26.55 -27.63 -36.35
CA ASP A 384 -26.49 -27.63 -34.89
C ASP A 384 -27.92 -27.61 -34.34
N TRP A 385 -28.49 -28.80 -34.23
CA TRP A 385 -29.71 -29.04 -33.47
C TRP A 385 -29.35 -29.22 -32.00
N ILE A 386 -29.47 -28.16 -31.19
CA ILE A 386 -29.99 -28.29 -29.81
C ILE A 386 -30.91 -27.09 -29.56
N GLY A 387 -32.16 -27.23 -29.99
CA GLY A 387 -33.27 -26.42 -29.53
C GLY A 387 -33.84 -27.01 -28.24
N ILE A 388 -33.86 -26.19 -27.19
CA ILE A 388 -34.82 -26.32 -26.10
C ILE A 388 -36.13 -25.72 -26.59
N GLU A 389 -37.23 -26.45 -26.49
CA GLU A 389 -38.49 -25.86 -26.07
C GLU A 389 -39.51 -26.95 -25.69
N ILE A 390 -39.96 -26.94 -24.42
CA ILE A 390 -41.38 -27.17 -24.08
C ILE A 390 -41.74 -26.23 -22.91
N SER A 391 -42.53 -25.22 -23.27
CA SER A 391 -43.80 -24.77 -22.68
C SER A 391 -44.07 -24.83 -21.17
N ALA A 392 -44.80 -23.79 -20.76
CA ALA A 392 -45.53 -23.61 -19.50
C ALA A 392 -46.24 -24.87 -18.96
N TYR A 393 -46.17 -25.06 -17.63
CA TYR A 393 -47.28 -25.28 -16.68
C TYR A 393 -46.68 -25.47 -15.26
N LEU A 394 -47.33 -24.83 -14.26
CA LEU A 394 -47.01 -24.69 -12.81
C LEU A 394 -46.07 -23.56 -12.39
#